data_AF-A0A7X4YGD5-F1
#
_entry.id   AF-A0A7X4YGD5-F1
#
_cell.length_a   1.000
_cell.length_b   1.000
_cell.length_c   1.000
_cell.angle_alpha   90.00
_cell.angle_beta   90.00
_cell.angle_gamma   90.00
#
_symmetry.space_group_name_H-M   'P 1'
#
loop_
_entity.id
_entity.type
_entity.pdbx_description
1 polymer ?
#
loop_
_entity_poly.entity_id
_entity_poly.type
_entity_poly.pdbx_seq_one_letter_code
_entity_poly.pdbx_strand_id
1 'polypeptide(L)'
;MTCGGYAQSNSNVCVLSLPSKGENAERLLTAAMLTAVTRSMALAWEPDWAVAMSDAYREMDGRQGKDDPWLGWVTYLPSHRGTVPPLPAPVRIEPVEDRGSLIILTPERFTVTNPEHIALARRVRALLARAGLMRSAAS
;
A
#
# COMPACT_ATOMS: atom_id res chain seq x y z
N MET A 1 -16.72 1.13 -11.73
CA MET A 1 -16.51 -0.03 -10.85
C MET A 1 -17.38 0.16 -9.61
N THR A 2 -18.19 -0.84 -9.27
CA THR A 2 -19.00 -0.85 -8.05
C THR A 2 -18.32 -1.79 -7.05
N CYS A 3 -18.22 -1.38 -5.79
CA CYS A 3 -17.84 -2.30 -4.71
C CYS A 3 -18.85 -3.47 -4.68
N GLY A 4 -18.36 -4.71 -4.76
CA GLY A 4 -19.17 -5.91 -4.53
C GLY A 4 -19.80 -6.59 -5.76
N GLY A 5 -19.42 -6.23 -6.99
CA GLY A 5 -19.92 -6.88 -8.21
C GLY A 5 -18.98 -7.98 -8.72
N TYR A 6 -19.32 -9.26 -8.52
CA TYR A 6 -18.55 -10.36 -9.12
C TYR A 6 -18.73 -10.39 -10.64
N ALA A 7 -17.64 -10.13 -11.38
CA ALA A 7 -17.55 -10.39 -12.81
C ALA A 7 -16.19 -11.05 -13.09
N GLN A 8 -16.17 -12.17 -13.79
CA GLN A 8 -14.95 -12.95 -14.07
C GLN A 8 -13.85 -12.15 -14.79
N SER A 9 -14.16 -10.99 -15.37
CA SER A 9 -13.22 -10.12 -16.06
C SER A 9 -12.71 -8.92 -15.23
N ASN A 10 -13.28 -8.67 -14.04
CA ASN A 10 -13.01 -7.46 -13.26
C ASN A 10 -12.70 -7.82 -11.80
N SER A 11 -11.50 -7.49 -11.33
CA SER A 11 -11.17 -7.52 -9.91
C SER A 11 -12.10 -6.57 -9.15
N ASN A 12 -12.67 -7.04 -8.03
CA ASN A 12 -13.41 -6.16 -7.14
C ASN A 12 -12.43 -5.16 -6.51
N VAL A 13 -12.80 -3.88 -6.47
CA VAL A 13 -12.01 -2.82 -5.82
C VAL A 13 -12.90 -2.04 -4.87
N CYS A 14 -12.37 -1.70 -3.70
CA CYS A 14 -12.95 -0.76 -2.76
C CYS A 14 -12.00 0.42 -2.61
N VAL A 15 -12.49 1.62 -2.90
CA VAL A 15 -11.70 2.85 -2.83
C VAL A 15 -12.30 3.76 -1.78
N LEU A 16 -11.50 4.10 -0.77
CA LEU A 16 -11.82 5.16 0.18
C LEU A 16 -11.03 6.42 -0.19
N SER A 17 -11.74 7.46 -0.63
CA SER A 17 -11.15 8.76 -0.91
C SER A 17 -11.11 9.61 0.36
N LEU A 18 -9.91 9.95 0.82
CA LEU A 18 -9.72 10.83 1.98
C LEU A 18 -9.57 12.31 1.54
N PRO A 19 -9.98 13.27 2.37
CA PRO A 19 -9.76 14.69 2.09
C PRO A 19 -8.25 14.97 1.94
N SER A 20 -7.87 15.65 0.86
CA SER A 20 -6.47 15.97 0.57
C SER A 20 -6.05 17.39 1.01
N LYS A 21 -7.01 18.23 1.40
CA LYS A 21 -6.82 19.64 1.83
C LYS A 21 -7.76 19.99 2.99
N GLY A 22 -7.40 21.06 3.71
CA GLY A 22 -8.16 21.61 4.84
C GLY A 22 -7.79 20.98 6.18
N GLU A 23 -8.29 21.55 7.28
CA GLU A 23 -7.94 21.14 8.66
C GLU A 23 -8.25 19.66 8.94
N ASN A 24 -9.31 19.13 8.33
CA ASN A 24 -9.66 17.71 8.42
C ASN A 24 -8.64 16.79 7.72
N ALA A 25 -7.95 17.26 6.69
CA ALA A 25 -6.96 16.46 5.97
C ALA A 25 -5.71 16.21 6.82
N GLU A 26 -5.20 17.23 7.52
CA GLU A 26 -4.02 17.06 8.38
C GLU A 26 -4.28 16.09 9.54
N ARG A 27 -5.52 16.06 10.04
CA ARG A 27 -5.94 15.12 11.09
C ARG A 27 -6.02 13.67 10.60
N LEU A 28 -6.36 13.46 9.33
CA LEU A 28 -6.62 12.15 8.73
C LEU A 28 -5.40 11.58 7.98
N LEU A 29 -4.53 12.42 7.44
CA LEU A 29 -3.38 12.01 6.62
C LEU A 29 -2.15 11.75 7.49
N THR A 30 -2.30 10.87 8.47
CA THR A 30 -1.22 10.37 9.33
C THR A 30 -0.97 8.89 9.04
N ALA A 31 0.27 8.42 9.25
CA ALA A 31 0.60 7.00 9.10
C ALA A 31 -0.31 6.13 9.99
N ALA A 32 -0.56 6.55 11.23
CA ALA A 32 -1.40 5.81 12.17
C ALA A 32 -2.84 5.65 11.69
N MET A 33 -3.46 6.72 11.17
CA MET A 33 -4.83 6.67 10.64
C MET A 33 -4.91 5.78 9.41
N LEU A 34 -3.99 5.94 8.45
CA LEU A 34 -3.96 5.12 7.24
C LEU A 34 -3.68 3.65 7.55
N THR A 35 -2.84 3.36 8.55
CA THR A 35 -2.62 2.00 9.06
C THR A 35 -3.91 1.42 9.63
N ALA A 36 -4.63 2.15 10.48
CA ALA A 36 -5.88 1.68 11.08
C ALA A 36 -6.98 1.42 10.04
N VAL A 37 -7.13 2.32 9.07
CA VAL A 37 -8.08 2.18 7.96
C VAL A 37 -7.71 0.97 7.09
N THR A 38 -6.46 0.87 6.65
CA THR A 38 -6.02 -0.24 5.79
C THR A 38 -6.15 -1.60 6.50
N ARG A 39 -5.82 -1.65 7.81
CA ARG A 39 -6.06 -2.82 8.67
C ARG A 39 -7.53 -3.20 8.70
N SER A 40 -8.41 -2.22 8.92
CA SER A 40 -9.87 -2.46 8.99
C SER A 40 -10.41 -3.00 7.68
N MET A 41 -9.95 -2.47 6.53
CA MET A 41 -10.31 -2.99 5.20
C MET A 41 -9.81 -4.42 5.00
N ALA A 42 -8.58 -4.72 5.42
CA ALA A 42 -8.02 -6.07 5.32
C ALA A 42 -8.82 -7.09 6.16
N LEU A 43 -9.21 -6.72 7.38
CA LEU A 43 -10.01 -7.56 8.28
C LEU A 43 -11.47 -7.72 7.81
N ALA A 44 -12.04 -6.69 7.19
CA ALA A 44 -13.44 -6.73 6.75
C ALA A 44 -13.63 -7.52 5.45
N TRP A 45 -12.63 -7.53 4.56
CA TRP A 45 -12.84 -7.99 3.18
C TRP A 45 -11.82 -9.02 2.67
N GLU A 46 -10.74 -9.27 3.39
CA GLU A 46 -9.69 -10.23 3.00
C GLU A 46 -9.20 -10.05 1.55
N PRO A 47 -8.76 -8.83 1.17
CA PRO A 47 -8.38 -8.54 -0.21
C PRO A 47 -7.04 -9.18 -0.59
N ASP A 48 -6.80 -9.38 -1.89
CA ASP A 48 -5.50 -9.86 -2.41
C ASP A 48 -4.34 -8.86 -2.17
N TRP A 49 -4.68 -7.60 -1.92
CA TRP A 49 -3.81 -6.52 -1.45
C TRP A 49 -4.66 -5.28 -1.11
N ALA A 50 -4.13 -4.38 -0.28
CA ALA A 50 -4.71 -3.04 -0.09
C ALA A 50 -3.61 -2.00 0.00
N VAL A 51 -3.91 -0.75 -0.38
CA VAL A 51 -2.91 0.33 -0.39
C VAL A 51 -3.53 1.66 0.00
N ALA A 52 -2.80 2.45 0.78
CA ALA A 52 -3.03 3.86 1.00
C ALA A 52 -1.89 4.66 0.34
N MET A 53 -2.24 5.50 -0.64
CA MET A 53 -1.28 6.32 -1.38
C MET A 53 -1.97 7.58 -1.93
N SER A 54 -1.18 8.60 -2.29
CA SER A 54 -1.71 9.78 -2.98
C SER A 54 -1.87 9.51 -4.48
N ASP A 55 -2.80 10.22 -5.12
CA ASP A 55 -2.96 10.16 -6.58
C ASP A 55 -1.68 10.56 -7.31
N ALA A 56 -1.00 11.61 -6.83
CA ALA A 56 0.27 12.05 -7.39
C ALA A 56 1.35 10.94 -7.38
N TYR A 57 1.43 10.16 -6.30
CA TYR A 57 2.36 9.03 -6.24
C TYR A 57 1.88 7.87 -7.13
N ARG A 58 0.56 7.61 -7.19
CA ARG A 58 -0.01 6.58 -8.07
C ARG A 58 0.29 6.84 -9.55
N GLU A 59 0.19 8.10 -9.99
CA GLU A 59 0.50 8.52 -11.35
C GLU A 59 2.00 8.36 -11.67
N MET A 60 2.87 8.59 -10.69
CA MET A 60 4.32 8.46 -10.85
C MET A 60 4.81 7.01 -10.86
N ASP A 61 4.23 6.11 -10.04
CA ASP A 61 4.72 4.74 -9.84
C ASP A 61 4.53 3.82 -11.06
N GLY A 62 3.60 4.14 -11.97
CA GLY A 62 3.53 3.50 -13.30
C GLY A 62 3.41 1.96 -13.27
N ARG A 63 2.53 1.43 -12.40
CA ARG A 63 2.40 -0.01 -12.08
C ARG A 63 2.43 -0.96 -13.28
N GLN A 64 3.13 -2.07 -13.11
CA GLN A 64 3.31 -3.11 -14.13
C GLN A 64 2.25 -4.21 -14.05
N GLY A 65 1.08 -3.92 -14.62
CA GLY A 65 0.01 -4.89 -14.81
C GLY A 65 -1.16 -4.73 -13.84
N LYS A 66 -2.25 -5.47 -14.10
CA LYS A 66 -3.50 -5.37 -13.33
C LYS A 66 -3.41 -6.04 -11.95
N ASP A 67 -2.61 -7.10 -11.83
CA ASP A 67 -2.57 -8.00 -10.66
C ASP A 67 -1.36 -7.77 -9.72
N ASP A 68 -0.44 -6.88 -10.10
CA ASP A 68 0.66 -6.49 -9.23
C ASP A 68 0.15 -5.53 -8.13
N PRO A 69 0.57 -5.64 -6.86
CA PRO A 69 0.17 -4.70 -5.83
C PRO A 69 0.85 -3.36 -6.05
N TRP A 70 0.15 -2.28 -5.74
CA TRP A 70 0.82 -1.00 -5.53
C TRP A 70 1.57 -1.02 -4.20
N LEU A 71 2.76 -0.42 -4.17
CA LEU A 71 3.44 -0.08 -2.92
C LEU A 71 3.15 1.38 -2.61
N GLY A 72 2.29 1.64 -1.63
CA GLY A 72 1.96 2.98 -1.14
C GLY A 72 2.63 3.32 0.18
N TRP A 73 2.16 4.39 0.82
CA TRP A 73 2.61 4.77 2.17
C TRP A 73 2.31 3.65 3.18
N VAL A 74 1.10 3.08 3.09
CA VAL A 74 0.70 1.86 3.81
C VAL A 74 0.26 0.84 2.77
N THR A 75 0.78 -0.39 2.87
CA THR A 75 0.43 -1.49 1.96
C THR A 75 0.14 -2.75 2.74
N TYR A 76 -0.97 -3.41 2.48
CA TYR A 76 -1.31 -4.73 3.00
C TYR A 76 -0.95 -5.82 1.99
N LEU A 77 -0.28 -6.87 2.45
CA LEU A 77 -0.05 -8.10 1.69
C LEU A 77 -0.54 -9.31 2.50
N PRO A 78 -1.33 -10.23 1.90
CA PRO A 78 -1.82 -11.41 2.58
C PRO A 78 -0.74 -12.48 2.77
N SER A 79 -0.84 -13.27 3.83
CA SER A 79 0.13 -14.31 4.23
C SER A 79 0.35 -15.37 3.14
N HIS A 80 -0.68 -15.71 2.37
CA HIS A 80 -0.59 -16.72 1.30
C HIS A 80 0.34 -16.29 0.16
N ARG A 81 0.69 -15.00 0.07
CA ARG A 81 1.61 -14.47 -0.92
C ARG A 81 3.08 -14.67 -0.53
N GLY A 82 3.34 -14.95 0.74
CA GLY A 82 4.68 -15.16 1.30
C GLY A 82 4.95 -14.28 2.52
N THR A 83 6.15 -14.42 3.07
CA THR A 83 6.60 -13.65 4.25
C THR A 83 7.34 -12.39 3.83
N VAL A 84 6.97 -11.24 4.41
CA VAL A 84 7.68 -9.98 4.18
C VAL A 84 9.12 -10.08 4.71
N PRO A 85 10.15 -9.87 3.87
CA PRO A 85 11.53 -9.91 4.32
C PRO A 85 11.84 -8.72 5.25
N PRO A 86 12.95 -8.74 5.99
CA PRO A 86 13.41 -7.56 6.71
C PRO A 86 13.56 -6.35 5.76
N LEU A 87 12.98 -5.21 6.15
CA LEU A 87 12.98 -3.97 5.38
C LEU A 87 13.84 -2.90 6.08
N PRO A 88 14.45 -1.96 5.34
CA PRO A 88 15.29 -0.91 5.93
C PRO A 88 14.45 0.07 6.76
N ALA A 89 15.04 0.64 7.81
CA ALA A 89 14.44 1.79 8.49
C ALA A 89 14.18 2.95 7.49
N PRO A 90 13.13 3.77 7.68
CA PRO A 90 12.18 3.77 8.81
C PRO A 90 10.98 2.82 8.65
N VAL A 91 11.04 1.86 7.72
CA VAL A 91 9.91 0.98 7.41
C VAL A 91 9.51 0.15 8.62
N ARG A 92 8.20 0.10 8.88
CA ARG A 92 7.60 -0.78 9.89
C ARG A 92 6.77 -1.85 9.22
N ILE A 93 6.85 -3.06 9.77
CA ILE A 93 6.01 -4.18 9.37
C ILE A 93 5.11 -4.51 10.57
N GLU A 94 3.80 -4.52 10.36
CA GLU A 94 2.83 -4.86 11.41
C GLU A 94 1.98 -6.06 10.98
N PRO A 95 1.81 -7.10 11.81
CA PRO A 95 0.94 -8.22 11.48
C PRO A 95 -0.53 -7.79 11.47
N VAL A 96 -1.33 -8.40 10.61
CA VAL A 96 -2.80 -8.33 10.59
C VAL A 96 -3.31 -9.72 10.93
N GLU A 97 -3.37 -10.02 12.22
CA GLU A 97 -3.73 -11.35 12.74
C GLU A 97 -2.90 -12.44 12.02
N ASP A 98 -3.53 -13.52 11.58
CA ASP A 98 -2.96 -14.58 10.74
C ASP A 98 -3.08 -14.28 9.23
N ARG A 99 -3.75 -13.19 8.85
CA ARG A 99 -4.15 -12.90 7.47
C ARG A 99 -3.06 -12.31 6.60
N GLY A 100 -2.14 -11.55 7.19
CA GLY A 100 -1.06 -10.91 6.43
C GLY A 100 -0.27 -9.87 7.21
N SER A 101 0.35 -8.95 6.48
CA SER A 101 1.19 -7.89 7.03
C SER A 101 0.92 -6.54 6.39
N LEU A 102 0.95 -5.49 7.21
CA LEU A 102 1.02 -4.10 6.77
C LEU A 102 2.48 -3.67 6.70
N ILE A 103 2.83 -3.01 5.60
CA ILE A 103 4.11 -2.37 5.38
C ILE A 103 3.86 -0.86 5.40
N ILE A 104 4.49 -0.16 6.34
CA ILE A 104 4.38 1.28 6.53
C ILE A 104 5.74 1.89 6.19
N LEU A 105 5.83 2.68 5.12
CA LEU A 105 7.12 3.15 4.62
C LEU A 105 7.83 4.10 5.59
N THR A 106 7.10 5.06 6.15
CA THR A 106 7.63 6.11 7.02
C THR A 106 6.57 6.56 8.03
N PRO A 107 6.93 7.01 9.25
CA PRO A 107 5.99 7.61 10.19
C PRO A 107 5.48 9.01 9.76
N GLU A 108 6.30 9.81 9.06
CA GLU A 108 5.87 11.11 8.56
C GLU A 108 5.10 11.01 7.23
N ARG A 109 4.48 12.12 6.83
CA ARG A 109 3.67 12.18 5.61
C ARG A 109 4.49 11.86 4.38
N PHE A 110 4.15 10.74 3.73
CA PHE A 110 4.75 10.33 2.48
C PHE A 110 4.29 11.23 1.32
N THR A 111 5.25 11.75 0.55
CA THR A 111 5.01 12.71 -0.54
C THR A 111 5.94 12.46 -1.72
N VAL A 112 5.47 12.82 -2.92
CA VAL A 112 6.29 12.79 -4.15
C VAL A 112 7.36 13.87 -4.20
N THR A 113 7.19 14.93 -3.42
CA THR A 113 8.10 16.07 -3.38
C THR A 113 9.35 15.81 -2.55
N ASN A 114 9.32 14.79 -1.67
CA ASN A 114 10.50 14.37 -0.93
C ASN A 114 11.24 13.25 -1.68
N PRO A 115 12.44 13.49 -2.23
CA PRO A 115 13.18 12.47 -2.97
C PRO A 115 13.58 11.26 -2.11
N GLU A 116 13.75 11.43 -0.80
CA GLU A 116 14.08 10.32 0.12
C GLU A 116 12.91 9.34 0.24
N HIS A 117 11.67 9.84 0.27
CA HIS A 117 10.47 9.00 0.23
C HIS A 117 10.43 8.14 -1.03
N ILE A 118 10.74 8.73 -2.19
CA ILE A 118 10.73 8.02 -3.46
C ILE A 118 11.86 6.99 -3.53
N ALA A 119 13.06 7.34 -3.06
CA ALA A 119 14.19 6.42 -2.99
C ALA A 119 13.89 5.23 -2.06
N LEU A 120 13.28 5.48 -0.91
CA LEU A 120 12.86 4.45 0.03
C LEU A 120 11.83 3.51 -0.59
N ALA A 121 10.78 4.06 -1.23
CA ALA A 121 9.74 3.26 -1.87
C ALA A 121 10.32 2.35 -2.97
N ARG A 122 11.21 2.87 -3.83
CA ARG A 122 11.90 2.08 -4.86
C ARG A 122 12.74 0.95 -4.25
N ARG A 123 13.50 1.26 -3.19
CA ARG A 123 14.34 0.27 -2.50
C ARG A 123 13.50 -0.84 -1.87
N VAL A 124 12.40 -0.49 -1.22
CA VAL A 124 11.45 -1.44 -0.63
C VAL A 124 10.81 -2.29 -1.71
N ARG A 125 10.33 -1.70 -2.82
CA ARG A 125 9.75 -2.46 -3.94
C ARG A 125 10.74 -3.46 -4.52
N ALA A 126 12.01 -3.10 -4.69
CA ALA A 126 13.05 -4.01 -5.14
C ALA A 126 13.34 -5.16 -4.16
N LEU A 127 13.19 -4.95 -2.85
CA LEU A 127 13.31 -6.01 -1.84
C LEU A 127 12.10 -6.96 -1.87
N LEU A 128 10.89 -6.40 -1.94
CA LEU A 128 9.65 -7.18 -2.06
C LEU A 128 9.61 -7.99 -3.37
N ALA A 129 10.12 -7.42 -4.46
CA ALA A 129 10.22 -8.12 -5.73
C ALA A 129 11.20 -9.30 -5.69
N ARG A 130 12.36 -9.13 -5.04
CA ARG A 130 13.32 -10.23 -4.82
C ARG A 130 12.75 -11.34 -3.94
N ALA A 131 11.82 -11.01 -3.05
CA ALA A 131 11.10 -11.97 -2.22
C ALA A 131 9.87 -12.59 -2.93
N GLY A 132 9.60 -12.23 -4.20
CA GLY A 132 8.45 -12.74 -4.96
C GLY A 132 7.10 -12.15 -4.55
N LEU A 133 7.08 -11.11 -3.71
CA LEU A 133 5.85 -10.51 -3.19
C LEU A 133 5.24 -9.46 -4.13
N MET A 134 6.06 -8.87 -5.01
CA MET A 134 5.68 -7.87 -6.02
C MET A 134 6.49 -8.11 -7.30
N ARG A 135 6.10 -7.51 -8.43
CA ARG A 135 6.95 -7.47 -9.62
C ARG A 135 8.03 -6.39 -9.49
N SER A 136 9.14 -6.57 -10.18
CA SER A 136 10.17 -5.51 -10.27
C SER A 136 9.60 -4.27 -10.95
N ALA A 137 10.17 -3.10 -10.68
CA ALA A 137 10.00 -1.95 -11.58
C ALA A 137 10.85 -2.26 -12.81
N ALA A 138 10.34 -2.02 -14.02
CA ALA A 138 11.21 -1.95 -15.18
C ALA A 138 12.13 -0.75 -14.98
N SER A 139 13.40 -0.98 -15.30
CA SER A 139 14.48 0.00 -15.34
C SER A 139 14.19 1.13 -16.31
#